data_AF-A0A3C1LXZ7-F1
#
_entry.id   AF-A0A3C1LXZ7-F1
#
_cell.length_a   1.000
_cell.length_b   1.000
_cell.length_c   1.000
_cell.angle_alpha   90.00
_cell.angle_beta   90.00
_cell.angle_gamma   90.00
#
_symmetry.space_group_name_H-M   'P 1'
#
loop_
_entity.id
_entity.type
_entity.pdbx_description
1 polymer ?
#
loop_
_entity_poly.entity_id
_entity_poly.type
_entity_poly.pdbx_seq_one_letter_code
_entity_poly.pdbx_strand_id
1 'polypeptide(L)' 'MRLDKYLKVTRLIKRRTIANEACDAGRISVNGKVARASYEIK' A
#
# COMPACT_ATOMS: atom_id res chain seq x y z
N MET A 1 1.22 -0.19 11.21
CA MET A 1 2.15 0.44 10.22
C MET A 1 1.38 0.74 8.93
N ARG A 2 1.53 1.90 8.29
CA ARG A 2 0.73 2.20 7.08
C ARG A 2 1.07 1.27 5.89
N LEU A 3 0.08 0.97 5.05
CA LEU A 3 0.19 0.11 3.88
C LEU A 3 1.26 0.59 2.88
N ASP A 4 1.27 1.89 2.56
CA ASP A 4 2.29 2.49 1.68
C ASP A 4 3.71 2.34 2.24
N LYS A 5 3.86 2.47 3.56
CA LYS A 5 5.14 2.27 4.26
C LYS A 5 5.53 0.80 4.27
N TYR A 6 4.57 -0.10 4.48
CA TYR A 6 4.78 -1.54 4.44
C TYR A 6 5.30 -2.00 3.08
N LEU A 7 4.65 -1.59 1.99
CA LEU A 7 5.04 -1.95 0.62
C LEU A 7 6.46 -1.51 0.27
N LYS A 8 6.89 -0.35 0.80
CA LYS A 8 8.28 0.14 0.65
C LYS A 8 9.26 -0.69 1.47
N VAL A 9 8.93 -1.01 2.71
CA VAL A 9 9.83 -1.71 3.64
C VAL A 9 10.04 -3.16 3.23
N THR A 10 8.99 -3.85 2.80
CA THR A 10 9.05 -5.22 2.29
C THR A 10 9.62 -5.33 0.88
N ARG A 11 9.93 -4.19 0.24
CA ARG A 11 10.47 -4.08 -1.12
C ARG A 11 9.55 -4.63 -2.22
N LEU A 12 8.25 -4.77 -1.96
CA LEU A 12 7.25 -5.03 -3.00
C LEU A 12 7.17 -3.87 -4.00
N ILE A 13 7.28 -2.63 -3.51
CA ILE A 13 7.32 -1.43 -4.33
C ILE A 13 8.57 -0.61 -3.97
N LYS A 14 9.37 -0.26 -4.98
CA LYS A 14 10.66 0.41 -4.80
C LYS A 14 10.55 1.82 -4.22
N ARG A 15 9.49 2.56 -4.54
CA ARG A 15 9.28 3.95 -4.11
C ARG A 15 7.94 4.08 -3.38
N ARG A 16 7.94 4.84 -2.28
CA ARG A 16 6.73 5.09 -1.47
C ARG A 16 5.65 5.87 -2.23
N THR A 17 6.04 6.75 -3.15
CA THR A 17 5.11 7.51 -4.00
C THR A 17 4.31 6.58 -4.92
N ILE A 18 4.98 5.61 -5.53
CA ILE A 18 4.33 4.58 -6.37
C ILE A 18 3.38 3.71 -5.54
N ALA A 19 3.73 3.42 -4.28
CA ALA A 19 2.83 2.67 -3.40
C ALA A 19 1.55 3.46 -3.07
N ASN A 20 1.65 4.78 -2.88
CA ASN A 20 0.50 5.67 -2.74
C ASN A 20 -0.39 5.63 -3.99
N GLU A 21 0.21 5.87 -5.16
CA GLU A 21 -0.51 5.87 -6.45
C GLU A 21 -1.17 4.51 -6.74
N ALA A 22 -0.52 3.39 -6.38
CA ALA A 22 -1.09 2.06 -6.57
C ALA A 22 -2.28 1.77 -5.64
N CYS A 23 -2.26 2.31 -4.41
CA CYS A 23 -3.40 2.24 -3.51
C CYS A 23 -4.56 3.13 -4.02
N ASP A 24 -4.26 4.32 -4.53
CA ASP A 24 -5.26 5.26 -5.07
C ASP A 24 -5.88 4.74 -6.37
N ALA A 25 -5.09 4.08 -7.22
CA ALA A 25 -5.54 3.40 -8.43
C ALA A 25 -6.33 2.09 -8.15
N GLY A 26 -6.53 1.72 -6.87
CA GLY A 26 -7.28 0.53 -6.49
C GLY A 26 -6.61 -0.79 -6.83
N ARG A 27 -5.31 -0.80 -7.12
CA ARG A 27 -4.55 -2.00 -7.49
C ARG A 27 -4.13 -2.86 -6.29
N ILE A 28 -4.25 -2.32 -5.09
CA ILE A 28 -3.82 -2.99 -3.86
C ILE A 28 -5.05 -3.31 -3.01
N SER A 29 -5.27 -4.61 -2.81
CA SER A 29 -6.29 -5.13 -1.91
C SER A 29 -5.62 -5.81 -0.72
N VAL A 30 -6.18 -5.58 0.46
CA VAL A 30 -5.79 -6.27 1.69
C VAL A 30 -6.96 -7.15 2.08
N ASN A 31 -6.73 -8.47 2.16
CA ASN A 31 -7.75 -9.47 2.51
C ASN A 31 -9.04 -9.34 1.67
N GLY A 32 -8.90 -9.09 0.37
CA GLY A 32 -10.02 -8.98 -0.57
C GLY A 32 -10.75 -7.63 -0.60
N LYS A 33 -10.30 -6.63 0.17
CA LYS A 33 -10.85 -5.25 0.12
C LYS A 33 -9.80 -4.28 -0.40
N VAL A 34 -10.19 -3.41 -1.34
CA VAL A 34 -9.31 -2.32 -1.83
C VAL A 34 -8.98 -1.41 -0.65
N ALA A 35 -7.69 -1.29 -0.34
CA ALA A 35 -7.21 -0.58 0.82
C ALA A 35 -6.58 0.76 0.42
N ARG A 36 -6.92 1.83 1.15
CA ARG A 36 -6.27 3.13 0.96
C ARG A 36 -4.84 3.07 1.49
N ALA A 37 -3.98 3.95 0.97
CA ALA A 37 -2.60 4.04 1.43
C ALA A 37 -2.46 4.33 2.94
N SER A 38 -3.45 5.00 3.55
CA SER A 38 -3.52 5.26 4.99
C SER A 38 -3.90 4.05 5.83
N TYR A 39 -4.25 2.92 5.21
CA TYR A 39 -4.62 1.71 5.91
C TYR A 39 -3.52 1.26 6.86
N GLU A 40 -3.88 1.07 8.12
CA GLU A 40 -2.96 0.59 9.14
C GLU A 40 -2.92 -0.94 9.13
N ILE A 41 -1.77 -1.48 8.77
CA ILE A 41 -1.47 -2.91 8.93
C ILE A 41 -1.23 -3.17 10.42
N LYS A 42 -2.06 -4.06 10.96
CA LYS A 42 -1.87 -4.73 12.25
C LYS A 42 -1.08 -6.03 12.05
#